data_AF-A0A3N5L5W0-F1
#
_entry.id   AF-A0A3N5L5W0-F1
#
_cell.length_a   1.000
_cell.length_b   1.000
_cell.length_c   1.000
_cell.angle_alpha   90.00
_cell.angle_beta   90.00
_cell.angle_gamma   90.00
#
_symmetry.space_group_name_H-M   'P 1'
#
loop_
_entity.id
_entity.type
_entity.pdbx_description
1 polymer ?
#
loop_
_entity_poly.entity_id
_entity_poly.type
_entity_poly.pdbx_seq_one_letter_code
_entity_poly.pdbx_strand_id
1 'polypeptide(L)'
;MSWYAVRAVYSHGRDPNGAVVYEERILMFRSGSVEEAFGMAEAEAAQYLKLNPTFRKIGEVAAFVLGEVDDLHGAEVWSTLGTSSLPPEEFFRHRYTEFEFRPPFG
;
A
#
# COMPACT_ATOMS: atom_id res chain seq x y z
N MET A 1 7.39 -21.51 6.44
CA MET A 1 6.57 -20.54 5.65
C MET A 1 6.58 -19.24 6.43
N SER A 2 6.93 -18.16 5.76
CA SER A 2 7.07 -16.83 6.38
C SER A 2 5.84 -15.98 6.10
N TRP A 3 5.66 -14.93 6.91
CA TRP A 3 4.75 -13.85 6.61
C TRP A 3 5.43 -12.78 5.76
N TYR A 4 4.70 -12.29 4.77
CA TYR A 4 5.11 -11.23 3.87
C TYR A 4 4.02 -10.17 3.84
N ALA A 5 4.38 -8.91 4.05
CA ALA A 5 3.49 -7.78 3.80
C ALA A 5 3.81 -7.21 2.41
N VAL A 6 2.84 -7.21 1.51
CA VAL A 6 3.00 -6.70 0.14
C VAL A 6 2.24 -5.39 0.01
N ARG A 7 2.97 -4.33 -0.31
CA ARG A 7 2.44 -3.00 -0.62
C ARG A 7 2.15 -2.87 -2.11
N ALA A 8 0.97 -2.35 -2.42
CA ALA A 8 0.59 -1.93 -3.76
C ALA A 8 -0.12 -0.56 -3.70
N VAL A 9 0.00 0.21 -4.78
CA VAL A 9 -0.68 1.50 -4.91
C VAL A 9 -1.67 1.44 -6.06
N TYR A 10 -2.84 2.02 -5.86
CA TYR A 10 -3.93 2.06 -6.83
C TYR A 10 -4.38 3.50 -7.07
N SER A 11 -4.85 3.78 -8.28
CA SER A 11 -5.65 4.97 -8.59
C SER A 11 -7.11 4.57 -8.77
N HIS A 12 -8.03 5.30 -8.17
CA HIS A 12 -9.48 5.02 -8.19
C HIS A 12 -10.23 5.81 -9.26
N GLY A 13 -9.51 6.55 -10.11
CA GLY A 13 -10.08 7.53 -11.01
C GLY A 13 -10.14 8.92 -10.37
N ARG A 14 -10.97 9.81 -10.93
CA ARG A 14 -11.11 11.19 -10.46
C ARG A 14 -12.30 11.34 -9.51
N ASP A 15 -12.13 12.15 -8.48
CA ASP A 15 -13.20 12.63 -7.60
C ASP A 15 -14.08 13.68 -8.32
N PRO A 16 -15.18 14.15 -7.68
CA PRO A 16 -16.04 15.19 -8.27
C PRO A 16 -15.35 16.53 -8.56
N ASN A 17 -14.22 16.83 -7.91
CA ASN A 17 -13.42 18.03 -8.14
C ASN A 17 -12.36 17.82 -9.25
N GLY A 18 -12.30 16.62 -9.83
CA GLY A 18 -11.36 16.25 -10.87
C GLY A 18 -9.98 15.80 -10.38
N ALA A 19 -9.76 15.71 -9.06
CA ALA A 19 -8.52 15.21 -8.46
C ALA A 19 -8.48 13.67 -8.54
N VAL A 20 -7.31 13.09 -8.79
CA VAL A 20 -7.16 11.63 -8.82
C VAL A 20 -7.06 11.10 -7.39
N VAL A 21 -7.87 10.10 -7.07
CA VAL A 21 -7.82 9.43 -5.75
C VAL A 21 -6.84 8.28 -5.84
N TYR A 22 -5.91 8.23 -4.89
CA TYR A 22 -4.94 7.15 -4.75
C TYR A 22 -5.16 6.39 -3.45
N GLU A 23 -4.90 5.10 -3.48
CA GLU A 23 -4.95 4.22 -2.32
C GLU A 23 -3.64 3.44 -2.24
N GLU A 24 -3.02 3.44 -1.06
CA GLU A 24 -1.94 2.52 -0.72
C GLU A 24 -2.52 1.38 0.12
N ARG A 25 -2.42 0.15 -0.38
CA ARG A 25 -2.86 -1.06 0.32
C ARG A 25 -1.66 -1.91 0.68
N ILE A 26 -1.64 -2.41 1.91
CA ILE A 26 -0.67 -3.38 2.40
C ILE A 26 -1.44 -4.63 2.81
N LEU A 27 -1.12 -5.76 2.20
CA LEU A 27 -1.77 -7.04 2.47
C LEU A 27 -0.76 -8.06 2.96
N MET A 28 -1.17 -8.90 3.91
CA MET A 28 -0.32 -9.96 4.46
C MET A 28 -0.60 -11.31 3.80
N PHE A 29 0.46 -12.01 3.46
CA PHE A 29 0.44 -13.33 2.86
C PHE A 29 1.38 -14.27 3.62
N ARG A 30 0.95 -15.53 3.80
CA ARG A 30 1.82 -16.59 4.31
C ARG A 30 2.21 -17.47 3.13
N SER A 31 3.50 -17.56 2.84
CA SER A 31 4.02 -18.29 1.69
C SER A 31 5.40 -18.91 1.96
N GLY A 32 5.86 -19.77 1.05
CA GLY A 32 7.19 -20.36 1.07
C GLY A 32 8.28 -19.40 0.59
N SER A 33 7.95 -18.43 -0.27
CA SER A 33 8.90 -17.45 -0.80
C SER A 33 8.24 -16.08 -1.07
N VAL A 34 9.07 -15.07 -1.33
CA VAL A 34 8.61 -13.71 -1.68
C VAL A 34 7.93 -13.69 -3.06
N GLU A 35 8.39 -14.50 -4.01
CA GLU A 35 7.79 -14.63 -5.34
C GLU A 35 6.38 -15.21 -5.26
N GLU A 36 6.18 -16.20 -4.38
CA GLU A 36 4.85 -16.75 -4.11
C GLU A 36 3.93 -15.70 -3.46
N ALA A 37 4.45 -14.90 -2.51
CA ALA A 37 3.70 -13.80 -1.93
C ALA A 37 3.30 -12.74 -2.97
N PHE A 38 4.20 -12.41 -3.92
CA PHE A 38 3.86 -11.55 -5.04
C PHE A 38 2.79 -12.16 -5.94
N GLY A 39 2.89 -13.46 -6.25
CA GLY A 39 1.85 -14.16 -7.02
C GLY A 39 0.47 -14.09 -6.36
N MET A 40 0.41 -14.27 -5.03
CA MET A 40 -0.82 -14.12 -4.25
C MET A 40 -1.34 -12.68 -4.27
N ALA A 41 -0.45 -11.69 -4.12
CA ALA A 41 -0.81 -10.27 -4.17
C ALA A 41 -1.32 -9.85 -5.56
N GLU A 42 -0.71 -10.34 -6.65
CA GLU A 42 -1.17 -10.09 -8.02
C GLU A 42 -2.55 -10.72 -8.27
N ALA A 43 -2.78 -11.92 -7.75
CA ALA A 43 -4.09 -12.57 -7.85
C ALA A 43 -5.18 -11.79 -7.09
N GLU A 44 -4.87 -11.29 -5.88
CA GLU A 44 -5.77 -10.41 -5.12
C GLU A 44 -6.03 -9.10 -5.88
N ALA A 45 -4.97 -8.44 -6.35
CA ALA A 45 -5.06 -7.19 -7.10
C ALA A 45 -5.93 -7.37 -8.36
N ALA A 46 -5.78 -8.47 -9.08
CA ALA A 46 -6.59 -8.77 -10.27
C ALA A 46 -8.08 -8.92 -9.94
N GLN A 47 -8.45 -9.38 -8.73
CA GLN A 47 -9.85 -9.38 -8.29
C GLN A 47 -10.29 -7.98 -7.84
N TYR A 48 -9.44 -7.27 -7.09
CA TYR A 48 -9.73 -5.91 -6.62
C TYR A 48 -10.01 -4.95 -7.77
N LEU A 49 -9.23 -5.01 -8.85
CA LEU A 49 -9.39 -4.17 -10.03
C LEU A 49 -10.69 -4.44 -10.80
N LYS A 50 -11.36 -5.58 -10.59
CA LYS A 50 -12.66 -5.87 -11.21
C LYS A 50 -13.82 -5.17 -10.50
N LEU A 51 -13.63 -4.72 -9.26
CA LEU A 51 -14.69 -4.06 -8.48
C LEU A 51 -15.14 -2.74 -9.12
N ASN A 52 -14.24 -2.05 -9.81
CA ASN A 52 -14.57 -0.82 -10.51
C ASN A 52 -13.67 -0.64 -11.76
N PRO A 53 -14.24 -0.39 -12.96
CA PRO A 53 -13.48 -0.20 -14.18
C PRO A 53 -12.57 1.03 -14.20
N THR A 54 -12.66 1.94 -13.21
CA THR A 54 -11.71 3.07 -13.07
C THR A 54 -10.45 2.70 -12.30
N PHE A 55 -10.44 1.57 -11.59
CA PHE A 55 -9.32 1.20 -10.74
C PHE A 55 -8.11 0.77 -11.57
N ARG A 56 -6.93 1.30 -11.24
CA ARG A 56 -5.68 0.93 -11.88
C ARG A 56 -4.63 0.71 -10.81
N LYS A 57 -3.83 -0.35 -10.93
CA LYS A 57 -2.59 -0.50 -10.16
C LYS A 57 -1.55 0.44 -10.75
N ILE A 58 -0.80 1.15 -9.90
CA ILE A 58 0.24 2.09 -10.32
C ILE A 58 1.57 1.78 -9.66
N GLY A 59 2.65 1.94 -10.43
CA GLY A 59 4.01 1.69 -9.96
C GLY A 59 4.31 0.22 -9.67
N GLU A 60 5.39 0.02 -8.91
CA GLU A 60 5.89 -1.30 -8.52
C GLU A 60 5.23 -1.77 -7.22
N VAL A 61 5.09 -3.09 -7.08
CA VAL A 61 4.77 -3.73 -5.81
C VAL A 61 6.05 -3.98 -5.02
N ALA A 62 5.97 -3.91 -3.70
CA ALA A 62 7.11 -4.17 -2.83
C ALA A 62 6.68 -5.08 -1.68
N ALA A 63 7.57 -5.96 -1.25
CA ALA A 63 7.33 -6.90 -0.15
C ALA A 63 8.27 -6.64 1.02
N PHE A 64 7.75 -6.78 2.22
CA PHE A 64 8.48 -6.79 3.48
C PHE A 64 8.34 -8.17 4.11
N VAL A 65 9.46 -8.79 4.50
CA VAL A 65 9.48 -10.14 5.09
C VAL A 65 9.43 -10.00 6.61
N LEU A 66 8.37 -10.50 7.23
CA LEU A 66 8.20 -10.50 8.69
C LEU A 66 8.88 -11.73 9.33
N GLY A 67 9.18 -12.75 8.53
CA GLY A 67 9.81 -13.99 8.96
C GLY A 67 8.81 -15.07 9.36
N GLU A 68 9.32 -16.16 9.94
CA GLU A 68 8.52 -17.27 10.46
C GLU A 68 8.06 -16.94 11.88
N VAL A 69 7.04 -16.07 11.98
CA VAL A 69 6.49 -15.63 13.26
C VAL A 69 5.07 -16.19 13.43
N ASP A 70 4.82 -16.88 14.53
CA ASP A 70 3.50 -17.45 14.84
C ASP A 70 2.55 -16.43 15.50
N ASP A 71 3.10 -15.46 16.25
CA ASP A 71 2.36 -14.34 16.85
C ASP A 71 2.79 -13.00 16.24
N LEU A 72 1.84 -12.30 15.61
CA LEU A 72 2.08 -11.01 14.95
C LEU A 72 1.86 -9.81 15.87
N HIS A 73 1.63 -10.02 17.17
CA HIS A 73 1.44 -8.93 18.12
C HIS A 73 2.65 -7.99 18.14
N GLY A 74 2.43 -6.74 17.72
CA GLY A 74 3.48 -5.70 17.64
C GLY A 74 4.45 -5.88 16.48
N ALA A 75 4.21 -6.82 15.56
CA ALA A 75 5.08 -7.02 14.40
C ALA A 75 5.03 -5.80 13.46
N GLU A 76 6.20 -5.35 13.02
CA GLU A 76 6.30 -4.34 11.98
C GLU A 76 5.81 -4.93 10.65
N VAL A 77 4.71 -4.39 10.11
CA VAL A 77 4.16 -4.84 8.82
C VAL A 77 4.71 -4.06 7.65
N TRP A 78 5.19 -2.83 7.89
CA TRP A 78 5.76 -1.98 6.86
C TRP A 78 6.58 -0.86 7.46
N SER A 79 7.74 -0.57 6.87
CA SER A 79 8.58 0.56 7.25
C SER A 79 9.38 1.04 6.05
N THR A 80 9.52 2.37 5.94
CA THR A 80 10.33 3.00 4.90
C THR A 80 11.22 4.05 5.53
N LEU A 81 12.52 3.96 5.24
CA LEU A 81 13.49 4.98 5.62
C LEU A 81 13.84 5.85 4.42
N GLY A 82 14.04 7.14 4.66
CA GLY A 82 14.43 8.10 3.64
C GLY A 82 15.07 9.34 4.25
N THR A 83 15.80 10.09 3.43
CA THR A 83 16.43 11.35 3.80
C THR A 83 15.74 12.51 3.07
N SER A 84 15.56 13.64 3.74
CA SER A 84 14.99 14.86 3.15
C SER A 84 15.77 16.09 3.60
N SER A 85 15.80 17.11 2.74
CA SER A 85 16.28 18.45 3.09
C SER A 85 15.17 19.35 3.68
N LEU A 86 13.93 18.88 3.70
CA LEU A 86 12.81 19.61 4.28
C LEU A 86 12.91 19.65 5.82
N PRO A 87 12.53 20.76 6.47
CA PRO A 87 12.28 20.78 7.91
C PRO A 87 11.21 19.74 8.31
N PRO A 88 11.20 19.25 9.57
CA PRO A 88 10.33 18.16 9.99
C PRO A 88 8.83 18.39 9.72
N GLU A 89 8.30 19.58 9.98
CA GLU A 89 6.88 19.89 9.77
C GLU A 89 6.50 19.91 8.29
N GLU A 90 7.37 20.45 7.43
CA GLU A 90 7.14 20.47 5.99
C GLU A 90 7.25 19.09 5.39
N PHE A 91 8.23 18.28 5.84
CA PHE A 91 8.32 16.87 5.47
C PHE A 91 7.03 16.14 5.83
N PHE A 92 6.56 16.30 7.07
CA PHE A 92 5.34 15.63 7.54
C PHE A 92 4.13 16.04 6.71
N ARG A 93 3.93 17.35 6.50
CA ARG A 93 2.83 17.88 5.71
C ARG A 93 2.85 17.31 4.30
N HIS A 94 3.98 17.44 3.61
CA HIS A 94 4.13 17.02 2.22
C HIS A 94 3.99 15.50 2.05
N ARG A 95 4.54 14.70 2.98
CA ARG A 95 4.56 13.23 2.85
C ARG A 95 3.26 12.54 3.30
N TYR A 96 2.57 13.10 4.31
CA TYR A 96 1.49 12.39 5.00
C TYR A 96 0.13 13.09 4.96
N THR A 97 0.07 14.42 4.96
CA THR A 97 -1.23 15.12 5.08
C THR A 97 -1.66 15.87 3.82
N GLU A 98 -0.73 16.24 2.95
CA GLU A 98 -1.01 17.02 1.74
C GLU A 98 -1.94 16.30 0.76
N PHE A 99 -1.87 14.96 0.72
CA PHE A 99 -2.67 14.11 -0.17
C PHE A 99 -3.70 13.26 0.57
N GLU A 100 -4.00 13.60 1.83
CA GLU A 100 -4.99 12.87 2.62
C GLU A 100 -6.37 12.94 1.94
N PHE A 101 -6.93 11.78 1.61
CA PHE A 101 -8.26 11.72 1.02
C PHE A 101 -9.31 12.10 2.07
N ARG A 102 -10.05 13.18 1.81
CA ARG A 102 -11.16 13.63 2.65
C ARG A 102 -12.48 13.36 1.94
N PRO A 103 -13.22 12.30 2.34
CA PRO A 103 -14.50 12.04 1.72
C PRO A 103 -15.44 13.23 1.96
N PRO A 104 -16.32 13.57 1.00
CA PRO A 104 -17.25 14.71 1.11
C PRO A 104 -18.30 14.55 2.23
N PHE A 105 -18.36 13.39 2.87
CA PHE A 105 -19.21 13.10 4.03
C PHE A 105 -18.33 12.57 5.16
N GLY A 106 -17.73 13.49 5.91
CA GLY A 106 -16.99 13.27 7.15
C GLY A 106 -17.42 14.29 8.19
#